data_AF-A0A6J7ZME0-F1
#
_entry.id   AF-A0A6J7ZME0-F1
#
_cell.length_a   1.000
_cell.length_b   1.000
_cell.length_c   1.000
_cell.angle_alpha   90.00
_cell.angle_beta   90.00
_cell.angle_gamma   90.00
#
_symmetry.space_group_name_H-M   'P 1'
#
loop_
_entity.id
_entity.type
_entity.pdbx_description
1 polymer ?
#
loop_
_entity_poly.entity_id
_entity_poly.type
_entity_poly.pdbx_seq_one_letter_code
_entity_poly.pdbx_strand_id
1 'polypeptide(L)'
;MNLPKLLKRITIYVISAFMFVFSALVLTVVAIAIKVLVLKLAHRFVYPIFIFGDLLRGLEIIDLLNILVFAILGMGLGVATGLLPTTDARKISQVFLIILIPIILAVPQVVKYNLWVEDIAQDDDLSFHQAQTVADSFLQRRINQDGVFGFYLYTGQFPMVPTRQLQMQELERLEQQINSKFVRVSGIPPTLITIIMGVCFWGIRMFYFSVAVITAIAHYREGLKIVVK
;
A
#
# COMPACT_ATOMS: atom_id res chain seq x y z
N MET A 1 22.16 45.06 17.64
CA MET A 1 21.29 43.93 17.25
C MET A 1 20.49 43.51 18.47
N ASN A 2 19.16 43.67 18.48
CA ASN A 2 18.36 43.48 19.70
C ASN A 2 18.16 41.98 20.00
N LEU A 3 18.96 41.45 20.93
CA LEU A 3 18.88 40.10 21.50
C LEU A 3 17.44 39.60 21.76
N PRO A 4 16.51 40.39 22.36
CA PRO A 4 15.14 39.93 22.58
C PRO A 4 14.32 39.73 21.29
N LYS A 5 14.59 40.50 20.22
CA LYS A 5 13.95 40.31 18.92
C LYS A 5 14.44 39.04 18.23
N LEU A 6 15.72 38.70 18.40
CA LEU A 6 16.31 37.47 17.87
C LEU A 6 15.73 36.24 18.56
N LEU A 7 15.68 36.24 19.90
CA LEU A 7 15.11 35.15 20.69
C LEU A 7 13.65 34.88 20.35
N LYS A 8 12.81 35.93 20.30
CA LYS A 8 11.40 35.80 19.90
C LYS A 8 11.25 35.18 18.51
N ARG A 9 12.10 35.58 17.56
CA ARG A 9 12.08 35.06 16.19
C ARG A 9 12.44 33.57 16.17
N ILE A 10 13.51 33.17 16.87
CA ILE A 10 13.93 31.76 16.97
C ILE A 10 12.82 30.90 17.61
N THR A 11 12.22 31.36 18.71
CA THR A 11 11.14 30.64 19.38
C THR A 11 9.94 30.41 18.45
N ILE A 12 9.56 31.42 17.66
CA ILE A 12 8.48 31.29 16.67
C ILE A 12 8.85 30.26 15.59
N TYR A 13 10.07 30.30 15.05
CA TYR A 13 10.53 29.29 14.07
C TYR A 13 10.43 27.87 14.61
N VAL A 14 10.87 27.64 15.86
CA VAL A 14 10.86 26.31 16.48
C VAL A 14 9.43 25.82 16.71
N ILE A 15 8.56 26.65 17.28
CA ILE A 15 7.16 26.28 17.54
C ILE A 15 6.42 25.99 16.23
N SER A 16 6.59 26.85 15.23
CA SER A 16 6.01 26.67 13.90
C SER A 16 6.46 25.37 13.23
N ALA A 17 7.76 25.07 13.28
CA ALA A 17 8.30 23.84 12.72
C ALA A 17 7.75 22.61 13.45
N PHE A 18 7.66 22.66 14.78
CA PHE A 18 7.07 21.60 15.58
C PHE A 18 5.60 21.37 15.23
N MET A 19 4.79 22.44 15.13
CA MET A 19 3.38 22.36 14.74
C MET A 19 3.20 21.79 13.33
N PHE A 20 4.06 22.15 12.39
CA PHE A 20 4.06 21.57 11.04
C PHE A 20 4.33 20.06 11.06
N VAL A 21 5.39 19.64 11.74
CA VAL A 21 5.77 18.22 11.85
C VAL A 21 4.67 17.43 12.56
N PHE A 22 4.13 17.96 13.65
CA PHE A 22 3.01 17.35 14.36
C PHE A 22 1.78 17.19 13.46
N SER A 23 1.42 18.22 12.68
CA SER A 23 0.30 18.15 11.74
C SER A 23 0.54 17.09 10.66
N ALA A 24 1.74 17.03 10.08
CA ALA A 24 2.11 16.03 9.08
C ALA A 24 2.04 14.60 9.66
N LEU A 25 2.49 14.42 10.91
CA LEU A 25 2.40 13.15 11.62
C LEU A 25 0.94 12.73 11.84
N VAL A 26 0.10 13.63 12.37
CA VAL A 26 -1.33 13.36 12.59
C VAL A 26 -2.03 12.97 11.29
N LEU A 27 -1.81 13.73 10.20
CA LEU A 27 -2.39 13.42 8.89
C LEU A 27 -1.95 12.05 8.39
N THR A 28 -0.68 11.69 8.59
CA THR A 28 -0.13 10.39 8.19
C THR A 28 -0.75 9.24 8.99
N VAL A 29 -0.84 9.40 10.31
CA VAL A 29 -1.47 8.40 11.19
C VAL A 29 -2.94 8.20 10.83
N VAL A 30 -3.69 9.28 10.61
CA VAL A 30 -5.09 9.22 10.19
C VAL A 30 -5.23 8.52 8.83
N ALA A 31 -4.39 8.89 7.86
CA ALA A 31 -4.38 8.26 6.53
C ALA A 31 -4.13 6.75 6.61
N ILE A 32 -3.12 6.34 7.38
CA ILE A 32 -2.81 4.92 7.60
C ILE A 32 -3.97 4.22 8.31
N ALA A 33 -4.51 4.81 9.37
CA ALA A 33 -5.59 4.22 10.16
C ALA A 33 -6.84 3.95 9.30
N ILE A 34 -7.23 4.91 8.45
CA ILE A 34 -8.35 4.74 7.52
C ILE A 34 -8.10 3.56 6.58
N LYS A 35 -6.91 3.51 5.95
CA LYS A 35 -6.56 2.43 5.02
C LYS A 35 -6.55 1.05 5.70
N VAL A 36 -5.95 0.95 6.89
CA VAL A 36 -5.89 -0.29 7.66
C VAL A 36 -7.29 -0.73 8.10
N LEU A 37 -8.13 0.19 8.54
CA LEU A 37 -9.51 -0.12 8.95
C LEU A 37 -10.32 -0.66 7.78
N VAL A 38 -10.30 0.03 6.64
CA VAL A 38 -11.05 -0.41 5.46
C VAL A 38 -10.51 -1.74 4.93
N LEU A 39 -9.19 -1.93 4.94
CA LEU A 39 -8.58 -3.21 4.57
C LEU A 39 -9.08 -4.35 5.46
N LYS A 40 -9.08 -4.17 6.79
CA LYS A 40 -9.58 -5.19 7.73
C LYS A 40 -11.07 -5.47 7.55
N LEU A 41 -11.87 -4.43 7.29
CA LEU A 41 -13.29 -4.59 7.01
C LEU A 41 -13.52 -5.38 5.72
N ALA A 42 -12.80 -5.05 4.66
CA ALA A 42 -12.92 -5.76 3.39
C ALA A 42 -12.42 -7.20 3.50
N HIS A 43 -11.34 -7.44 4.25
CA HIS A 43 -10.86 -8.80 4.54
C HIS A 43 -11.92 -9.66 5.23
N ARG A 44 -12.67 -9.06 6.16
CA ARG A 44 -13.70 -9.78 6.92
C ARG A 44 -15.02 -9.95 6.19
N PHE A 45 -15.42 -8.98 5.37
CA PHE A 45 -16.78 -8.91 4.81
C PHE A 45 -16.86 -9.02 3.29
N VAL A 46 -15.82 -8.63 2.56
CA VAL A 46 -15.83 -8.57 1.09
C VAL A 46 -15.11 -9.77 0.49
N TYR A 47 -13.91 -10.08 0.97
CA TYR A 47 -13.07 -11.15 0.42
C TYR A 47 -13.58 -12.58 0.69
N PRO A 48 -14.34 -12.87 1.76
CA PRO A 48 -14.95 -14.19 1.93
C PRO A 48 -16.16 -14.46 1.01
N ILE A 49 -16.62 -13.47 0.23
CA ILE A 49 -17.75 -13.65 -0.69
C ILE A 49 -17.31 -14.56 -1.84
N PHE A 50 -17.90 -15.75 -1.91
CA PHE A 50 -17.65 -16.75 -2.93
C PHE A 50 -17.78 -16.14 -4.35
N ILE A 51 -16.83 -16.45 -5.24
CA ILE A 51 -16.69 -15.97 -6.64
C ILE A 51 -16.14 -14.55 -6.79
N PHE A 52 -16.61 -13.56 -6.02
CA PHE A 52 -16.22 -12.16 -6.23
C PHE A 52 -15.02 -11.73 -5.37
N GLY A 53 -14.80 -12.35 -4.22
CA GLY A 53 -13.74 -11.98 -3.28
C GLY A 53 -12.34 -11.96 -3.89
N ASP A 54 -11.97 -13.05 -4.58
CA ASP A 54 -10.64 -13.19 -5.20
C ASP A 54 -10.46 -12.22 -6.38
N LEU A 55 -11.50 -11.98 -7.17
CA LEU A 55 -11.47 -10.99 -8.25
C LEU A 55 -11.31 -9.56 -7.69
N LEU A 56 -12.05 -9.21 -6.64
CA LEU A 56 -11.97 -7.90 -6.00
C LEU A 56 -10.64 -7.70 -5.28
N ARG A 57 -10.06 -8.77 -4.72
CA ARG A 57 -8.71 -8.79 -4.13
C ARG A 57 -7.64 -8.56 -5.20
N GLY A 58 -7.75 -9.23 -6.34
CA GLY A 58 -6.85 -9.05 -7.49
C GLY A 58 -6.98 -7.68 -8.16
N LEU A 59 -8.19 -7.13 -8.26
CA LEU A 59 -8.43 -5.78 -8.79
C LEU A 59 -8.06 -4.66 -7.80
N GLU A 60 -7.66 -5.03 -6.58
CA GLU A 60 -7.29 -4.11 -5.52
C GLU A 60 -8.33 -2.98 -5.35
N ILE A 61 -9.64 -3.30 -5.40
CA ILE A 61 -10.70 -2.27 -5.46
C ILE A 61 -10.68 -1.32 -4.25
N ILE A 62 -10.19 -1.82 -3.11
CA ILE A 62 -9.99 -1.03 -1.89
C ILE A 62 -9.00 0.12 -2.13
N ASP A 63 -8.05 -0.05 -3.05
CA ASP A 63 -7.07 0.98 -3.37
C ASP A 63 -7.69 2.18 -4.12
N LEU A 64 -8.96 2.13 -4.55
CA LEU A 64 -9.72 3.33 -4.92
C LEU A 64 -9.88 4.32 -3.75
N LEU A 65 -9.91 3.84 -2.50
CA LEU A 65 -9.94 4.67 -1.30
C LEU A 65 -8.70 5.58 -1.22
N ASN A 66 -7.61 5.23 -1.90
CA ASN A 66 -6.42 6.07 -1.97
C ASN A 66 -6.75 7.46 -2.50
N ILE A 67 -7.71 7.61 -3.42
CA ILE A 67 -8.13 8.93 -3.92
C ILE A 67 -8.53 9.83 -2.74
N LEU A 68 -9.42 9.36 -1.87
CA LEU A 68 -9.90 10.13 -0.73
C LEU A 68 -8.80 10.37 0.30
N VAL A 69 -8.05 9.33 0.66
CA VAL A 69 -6.99 9.42 1.68
C VAL A 69 -5.89 10.39 1.24
N PHE A 70 -5.48 10.34 -0.02
CA PHE A 70 -4.46 11.23 -0.56
C PHE A 70 -4.97 12.64 -0.83
N ALA A 71 -6.27 12.82 -1.11
CA ALA A 71 -6.89 14.15 -1.13
C ALA A 71 -6.78 14.84 0.24
N ILE A 72 -7.15 14.13 1.31
CA ILE A 72 -7.06 14.63 2.70
C ILE A 72 -5.61 14.93 3.08
N LEU A 73 -4.69 14.00 2.82
CA LEU A 73 -3.26 14.18 3.09
C LEU A 73 -2.71 15.40 2.33
N GLY A 74 -2.98 15.47 1.02
CA GLY A 74 -2.51 16.54 0.15
C GLY A 74 -3.01 17.89 0.63
N MET A 75 -4.32 18.07 0.76
CA MET A 75 -4.92 19.32 1.24
C MET A 75 -4.43 19.69 2.63
N GLY A 76 -4.44 18.73 3.57
CA GLY A 76 -4.02 18.95 4.95
C GLY A 76 -2.56 19.42 5.03
N LEU A 77 -1.65 18.80 4.28
CA LEU A 77 -0.25 19.20 4.24
C LEU A 77 -0.06 20.55 3.51
N GLY A 78 -0.88 20.81 2.49
CA GLY A 78 -0.93 22.10 1.81
C GLY A 78 -1.29 23.24 2.77
N VAL A 79 -2.35 23.06 3.57
CA VAL A 79 -2.76 24.01 4.61
C VAL A 79 -1.70 24.13 5.70
N ALA A 80 -1.16 23.01 6.19
CA ALA A 80 -0.12 23.01 7.22
C ALA A 80 1.14 23.78 6.78
N THR A 81 1.41 23.88 5.47
CA THR A 81 2.56 24.63 4.94
C THR A 81 2.61 26.07 5.43
N GLY A 82 1.46 26.71 5.65
CA GLY A 82 1.44 28.08 6.17
C GLY A 82 1.88 28.24 7.62
N LEU A 83 2.05 27.13 8.35
CA LEU A 83 2.66 27.16 9.68
C LEU A 83 4.16 27.45 9.60
N LEU A 84 4.82 27.19 8.46
CA LEU A 84 6.25 27.38 8.27
C LEU A 84 6.58 28.84 7.92
N PRO A 85 7.34 29.58 8.74
CA PRO A 85 7.63 31.00 8.54
C PRO A 85 8.88 31.23 7.66
N THR A 86 9.14 30.32 6.70
CA THR A 86 10.32 30.35 5.82
C THR A 86 9.93 30.59 4.37
N THR A 87 10.81 31.23 3.60
CA THR A 87 10.66 31.39 2.14
C THR A 87 10.67 30.06 1.40
N ASP A 88 11.28 29.03 2.00
CA ASP A 88 11.34 27.66 1.46
C ASP A 88 10.22 26.74 2.00
N ALA A 89 9.22 27.27 2.72
CA ALA A 89 8.12 26.51 3.31
C ALA A 89 7.48 25.52 2.33
N ARG A 90 7.25 25.98 1.10
CA ARG A 90 6.70 25.15 0.02
C ARG A 90 7.62 23.98 -0.34
N LYS A 91 8.94 24.21 -0.46
CA LYS A 91 9.89 23.14 -0.80
C LYS A 91 9.96 22.11 0.32
N ILE A 92 10.02 22.57 1.57
CA ILE A 92 10.03 21.69 2.75
C ILE A 92 8.77 20.81 2.75
N SER A 93 7.60 21.42 2.60
CA SER A 93 6.33 20.69 2.59
C SER A 93 6.20 19.72 1.41
N GLN A 94 6.70 20.09 0.22
CA GLN A 94 6.77 19.19 -0.93
C GLN A 94 7.65 17.95 -0.66
N VAL A 95 8.80 18.13 0.00
CA VAL A 95 9.66 17.00 0.38
C VAL A 95 8.92 16.05 1.33
N PHE A 96 8.20 16.59 2.31
CA PHE A 96 7.33 15.78 3.18
C PHE A 96 6.29 15.02 2.36
N LEU A 97 5.61 15.66 1.41
CA LEU A 97 4.61 14.99 0.57
C LEU A 97 5.22 13.81 -0.21
N ILE A 98 6.39 14.04 -0.84
CA ILE A 98 7.10 13.02 -1.62
C ILE A 98 7.49 11.82 -0.76
N ILE A 99 7.90 12.05 0.49
CA ILE A 99 8.29 10.98 1.43
C ILE A 99 7.05 10.25 1.99
N LEU A 100 5.98 10.99 2.32
CA LEU A 100 4.81 10.41 2.98
C LEU A 100 3.97 9.53 2.04
N ILE A 101 3.88 9.87 0.75
CA ILE A 101 3.13 9.06 -0.22
C ILE A 101 3.57 7.60 -0.26
N PRO A 102 4.84 7.26 -0.54
CA PRO A 102 5.28 5.87 -0.59
C PRO A 102 5.14 5.15 0.76
N ILE A 103 5.35 5.86 1.88
CA ILE A 103 5.15 5.29 3.23
C ILE A 103 3.70 4.85 3.41
N ILE A 104 2.73 5.73 3.12
CA ILE A 104 1.30 5.45 3.29
C ILE A 104 0.81 4.36 2.30
N LEU A 105 1.45 4.23 1.14
CA LEU A 105 1.17 3.14 0.19
C LEU A 105 1.77 1.80 0.61
N ALA A 106 2.90 1.80 1.31
CA ALA A 106 3.58 0.56 1.73
C ALA A 106 2.90 -0.12 2.93
N VAL A 107 2.40 0.64 3.92
CA VAL A 107 1.85 0.09 5.17
C VAL A 107 0.73 -0.96 4.95
N PRO A 108 -0.25 -0.76 4.06
CA PRO A 108 -1.27 -1.78 3.80
C PRO A 108 -0.72 -3.13 3.36
N GLN A 109 0.44 -3.19 2.70
CA GLN A 109 1.03 -4.45 2.24
C GLN A 109 1.50 -5.31 3.42
N VAL A 110 2.04 -4.69 4.46
CA VAL A 110 2.40 -5.37 5.72
C VAL A 110 1.14 -5.95 6.37
N VAL A 111 0.05 -5.19 6.40
CA VAL A 111 -1.22 -5.66 6.98
C VAL A 111 -1.84 -6.78 6.14
N LYS A 112 -1.82 -6.68 4.81
CA LYS A 112 -2.29 -7.74 3.91
C LYS A 112 -1.52 -9.04 4.14
N TYR A 113 -0.19 -8.97 4.30
CA TYR A 113 0.64 -10.15 4.60
C TYR A 113 0.30 -10.75 5.96
N ASN A 114 0.20 -9.95 7.02
CA ASN A 114 -0.14 -10.47 8.35
C ASN A 114 -1.53 -11.11 8.41
N LEU A 115 -2.52 -10.52 7.73
CA LEU A 115 -3.86 -11.10 7.61
C LEU A 115 -3.82 -12.44 6.85
N TRP A 116 -3.00 -12.54 5.80
CA TRP A 116 -2.83 -13.80 5.08
C TRP A 116 -2.15 -14.88 5.93
N VAL A 117 -1.13 -14.53 6.72
CA VAL A 117 -0.51 -15.46 7.68
C VAL A 117 -1.51 -15.89 8.75
N GLU A 118 -2.38 -14.98 9.21
CA GLU A 118 -3.46 -15.27 10.14
C GLU A 118 -4.50 -16.23 9.53
N ASP A 119 -4.86 -16.04 8.25
CA ASP A 119 -5.74 -16.96 7.53
C ASP A 119 -5.13 -18.38 7.48
N ILE A 120 -3.83 -18.51 7.18
CA ILE A 120 -3.13 -19.81 7.19
C ILE A 120 -3.12 -20.44 8.58
N ALA A 121 -2.86 -19.63 9.61
CA ALA A 121 -2.86 -20.10 10.99
C ALA A 121 -4.23 -20.67 11.39
N GLN A 122 -5.31 -20.00 10.99
CA GLN A 122 -6.68 -20.41 11.30
C GLN A 122 -7.12 -21.63 10.48
N ASP A 123 -6.79 -21.67 9.19
CA ASP A 123 -7.23 -22.74 8.28
C ASP A 123 -6.51 -24.08 8.53
N ASP A 124 -5.23 -24.04 8.91
CA ASP A 124 -4.40 -25.24 9.14
C ASP A 124 -4.15 -25.55 10.63
N ASP A 125 -4.82 -24.84 11.56
CA ASP A 125 -4.67 -24.96 13.03
C ASP A 125 -3.21 -24.87 13.50
N LEU A 126 -2.51 -23.83 13.04
CA LEU A 126 -1.11 -23.58 13.32
C LEU A 126 -0.94 -22.35 14.23
N SER A 127 0.16 -22.32 14.98
CA SER A 127 0.58 -21.05 15.60
C SER A 127 0.97 -20.03 14.53
N PHE A 128 0.81 -18.73 14.81
CA PHE A 128 1.17 -17.66 13.87
C PHE A 128 2.61 -17.79 13.34
N HIS A 129 3.57 -18.15 14.20
CA HIS A 129 4.97 -18.32 13.78
C HIS A 129 5.16 -19.51 12.83
N GLN A 130 4.43 -20.62 13.05
CA GLN A 130 4.46 -21.76 12.14
C GLN A 130 3.81 -21.41 10.80
N ALA A 131 2.65 -20.75 10.82
CA ALA A 131 1.98 -20.26 9.62
C ALA A 131 2.86 -19.29 8.82
N GLN A 132 3.61 -18.41 9.51
CA GLN A 132 4.57 -17.51 8.87
C GLN A 132 5.68 -18.30 8.17
N THR A 133 6.24 -19.33 8.83
CA THR A 133 7.28 -20.18 8.23
C THR A 133 6.77 -20.90 6.96
N VAL A 134 5.52 -21.35 6.99
CA VAL A 134 4.85 -21.99 5.85
C VAL A 134 4.65 -21.00 4.70
N ALA A 135 4.13 -19.81 5.01
CA ALA A 135 3.93 -18.72 4.07
C ALA A 135 5.24 -18.30 3.38
N ASP A 136 6.29 -18.08 4.17
CA ASP A 136 7.61 -17.66 3.67
C ASP A 136 8.26 -18.77 2.85
N SER A 137 8.15 -20.03 3.27
CA SER A 137 8.63 -21.17 2.48
C SER A 137 7.91 -21.29 1.14
N PHE A 138 6.60 -21.02 1.11
CA PHE A 138 5.84 -21.00 -0.13
C PHE A 138 6.31 -19.88 -1.07
N LEU A 139 6.46 -18.65 -0.55
CA LEU A 139 6.95 -17.52 -1.34
C LEU A 139 8.37 -17.79 -1.88
N GLN A 140 9.25 -18.34 -1.04
CA GLN A 140 10.63 -18.67 -1.44
C GLN A 140 10.66 -19.69 -2.59
N ARG A 141 9.81 -20.71 -2.55
CA ARG A 141 9.70 -21.69 -3.65
C ARG A 141 9.14 -21.09 -4.93
N ARG A 142 8.17 -20.18 -4.84
CA ARG A 142 7.42 -19.68 -6.01
C ARG A 142 8.09 -18.50 -6.70
N ILE A 143 8.70 -17.60 -5.94
CA ILE A 143 9.26 -16.34 -6.46
C ILE A 143 10.66 -16.02 -5.91
N ASN A 144 11.28 -16.94 -5.17
CA ASN A 144 12.63 -16.81 -4.59
C ASN A 144 12.80 -15.57 -3.69
N GLN A 145 11.73 -15.21 -2.98
CA GLN A 145 11.64 -14.10 -2.03
C GLN A 145 10.72 -14.50 -0.88
N ASP A 146 10.86 -13.89 0.29
CA ASP A 146 10.06 -14.17 1.48
C ASP A 146 9.46 -12.89 2.11
N GLY A 147 8.67 -13.08 3.16
CA GLY A 147 8.10 -12.00 3.96
C GLY A 147 7.16 -11.07 3.18
N VAL A 148 7.02 -9.84 3.70
CA VAL A 148 6.11 -8.83 3.13
C VAL A 148 6.49 -8.47 1.69
N PHE A 149 7.78 -8.39 1.39
CA PHE A 149 8.24 -8.03 0.05
C PHE A 149 7.97 -9.15 -0.96
N GLY A 150 8.27 -10.41 -0.60
CA GLY A 150 7.89 -11.57 -1.40
C GLY A 150 6.38 -11.60 -1.63
N PHE A 151 5.58 -11.40 -0.59
CA PHE A 151 4.12 -11.35 -0.72
C PHE A 151 3.64 -10.24 -1.68
N TYR A 152 4.22 -9.06 -1.59
CA TYR A 152 3.91 -7.96 -2.50
C TYR A 152 4.24 -8.31 -3.96
N LEU A 153 5.37 -8.96 -4.22
CA LEU A 153 5.74 -9.41 -5.57
C LEU A 153 4.82 -10.52 -6.07
N TYR A 154 4.50 -11.49 -5.21
CA TYR A 154 3.63 -12.63 -5.53
C TYR A 154 2.24 -12.15 -5.95
N THR A 155 1.61 -11.29 -5.15
CA THR A 155 0.28 -10.71 -5.44
C THR A 155 0.26 -9.78 -6.66
N GLY A 156 1.42 -9.34 -7.13
CA GLY A 156 1.56 -8.61 -8.39
C GLY A 156 1.65 -9.51 -9.63
N GLN A 157 1.73 -10.82 -9.46
CA GLN A 157 1.86 -11.81 -10.54
C GLN A 157 0.72 -12.83 -10.54
N PHE A 158 0.19 -13.15 -9.36
CA PHE A 158 -0.83 -14.18 -9.17
C PHE A 158 -2.07 -13.59 -8.50
N PRO A 159 -3.27 -13.83 -9.05
CA PRO A 159 -4.52 -13.29 -8.51
C PRO A 159 -4.98 -13.97 -7.22
N MET A 160 -4.64 -15.25 -7.06
CA MET A 160 -5.08 -16.07 -5.92
C MET A 160 -3.97 -16.16 -4.89
N VAL A 161 -4.33 -15.97 -3.63
CA VAL A 161 -3.44 -16.17 -2.49
C VAL A 161 -3.95 -17.37 -1.68
N PRO A 162 -3.24 -18.52 -1.69
CA PRO A 162 -3.74 -19.73 -1.03
C PRO A 162 -3.69 -19.58 0.49
N THR A 163 -4.74 -20.02 1.19
CA THR A 163 -4.82 -19.96 2.66
C THR A 163 -4.54 -21.30 3.33
N ARG A 164 -4.51 -22.41 2.58
CA ARG A 164 -4.22 -23.76 3.11
C ARG A 164 -2.95 -24.34 2.53
N GLN A 165 -2.17 -25.06 3.34
CA GLN A 165 -1.00 -25.82 2.86
C GLN A 165 -1.35 -26.79 1.74
N LEU A 166 -2.50 -27.46 1.86
CA LEU A 166 -2.94 -28.42 0.86
C LEU A 166 -3.21 -27.73 -0.49
N GLN A 167 -3.81 -26.54 -0.49
CA GLN A 167 -3.98 -25.72 -1.69
C GLN A 167 -2.63 -25.28 -2.28
N MET A 168 -1.67 -24.90 -1.44
CA MET A 168 -0.33 -24.51 -1.89
C MET A 168 0.38 -25.66 -2.63
N GLN A 169 0.26 -26.89 -2.13
CA GLN A 169 0.82 -28.09 -2.77
C GLN A 169 0.05 -28.50 -4.03
N GLU A 170 -1.28 -28.36 -4.00
CA GLU A 170 -2.13 -28.66 -5.15
C GLU A 170 -1.93 -27.67 -6.30
N LEU A 171 -1.73 -26.38 -6.01
CA LEU A 171 -1.41 -25.36 -7.02
C LEU A 171 -0.15 -25.73 -7.81
N GLU A 172 0.90 -26.21 -7.14
CA GLU A 172 2.12 -26.67 -7.82
C GLU A 172 1.86 -27.87 -8.74
N ARG A 173 1.04 -28.84 -8.30
CA ARG A 173 0.69 -30.03 -9.09
C ARG A 173 -0.25 -29.71 -10.26
N LEU A 174 -1.29 -28.92 -10.00
CA LEU A 174 -2.28 -28.49 -10.99
C LEU A 174 -1.62 -27.65 -12.07
N GLU A 175 -0.69 -26.77 -11.71
CA GLU A 175 0.05 -25.97 -12.68
C GLU A 175 0.89 -26.85 -13.61
N GLN A 176 1.62 -27.85 -13.09
CA GLN A 176 2.36 -28.80 -13.94
C GLN A 176 1.43 -29.58 -14.89
N GLN A 177 0.26 -29.97 -14.40
CA GLN A 177 -0.71 -30.77 -15.17
C GLN A 177 -1.51 -29.93 -16.19
N ILE A 178 -1.85 -28.69 -15.86
CA ILE A 178 -2.51 -27.73 -16.75
C ILE A 178 -1.52 -27.24 -17.79
N ASN A 179 -0.28 -26.92 -17.41
CA ASN A 179 0.76 -26.47 -18.35
C ASN A 179 1.02 -27.52 -19.44
N SER A 180 1.13 -28.80 -19.06
CA SER A 180 1.32 -29.89 -20.02
C SER A 180 0.11 -30.12 -20.94
N LYS A 181 -1.12 -29.89 -20.47
CA LYS A 181 -2.35 -29.99 -21.30
C LYS A 181 -2.60 -28.73 -22.14
N PHE A 182 -2.38 -27.55 -21.59
CA PHE A 182 -2.63 -26.26 -22.23
C PHE A 182 -1.64 -26.03 -23.36
N VAL A 183 -0.33 -26.28 -23.15
CA VAL A 183 0.68 -26.25 -24.22
C VAL A 183 0.29 -27.19 -25.37
N ARG A 184 -0.27 -28.37 -25.04
CA ARG A 184 -0.67 -29.37 -26.03
C ARG A 184 -1.90 -28.97 -26.85
N VAL A 185 -2.77 -28.10 -26.33
CA VAL A 185 -4.03 -27.68 -26.99
C VAL A 185 -3.91 -26.29 -27.63
N SER A 186 -3.30 -25.32 -26.95
CA SER A 186 -3.20 -23.93 -27.42
C SER A 186 -1.87 -23.61 -28.10
N GLY A 187 -0.82 -24.40 -27.87
CA GLY A 187 0.54 -24.10 -28.32
C GLY A 187 1.19 -22.91 -27.61
N ILE A 188 0.50 -22.27 -26.67
CA ILE A 188 0.99 -21.08 -25.95
C ILE A 188 1.78 -21.53 -24.71
N PRO A 189 3.05 -21.11 -24.58
CA PRO A 189 3.84 -21.30 -23.36
C PRO A 189 3.13 -20.75 -22.11
N PRO A 190 3.10 -21.49 -20.99
CA PRO A 190 2.51 -21.01 -19.73
C PRO A 190 3.19 -19.73 -19.22
N THR A 191 4.48 -19.59 -19.51
CA THR A 191 5.28 -18.41 -19.20
C THR A 191 4.69 -17.14 -19.78
N LEU A 192 4.10 -17.19 -20.99
CA LEU A 192 3.45 -16.02 -21.60
C LEU A 192 2.20 -15.59 -20.83
N ILE A 193 1.42 -16.53 -20.30
CA ILE A 193 0.22 -16.22 -19.51
C ILE A 193 0.61 -15.55 -18.19
N THR A 194 1.59 -16.09 -17.48
CA THR A 194 2.09 -15.50 -16.24
C THR A 194 2.66 -14.09 -16.47
N ILE A 195 3.37 -13.88 -17.58
CA ILE A 195 3.87 -12.56 -17.96
C ILE A 195 2.72 -11.58 -18.23
N ILE A 196 1.72 -11.98 -19.02
CA ILE A 196 0.57 -11.12 -19.34
C ILE A 196 -0.19 -10.77 -18.06
N MET A 197 -0.49 -11.75 -17.21
CA MET A 197 -1.15 -11.51 -15.92
C MET A 197 -0.33 -10.57 -15.04
N GLY A 198 0.97 -10.81 -14.91
CA GLY A 198 1.87 -9.93 -14.18
C GLY A 198 1.83 -8.50 -14.70
N VAL A 199 1.91 -8.29 -16.01
CA VAL A 199 1.80 -6.96 -16.62
C VAL A 199 0.45 -6.31 -16.30
N CYS A 200 -0.65 -7.05 -16.36
CA CYS A 200 -1.97 -6.53 -16.01
C CYS A 200 -2.06 -6.09 -14.53
N PHE A 201 -1.63 -6.93 -13.58
CA PHE A 201 -1.69 -6.61 -12.16
C PHE A 201 -0.74 -5.47 -11.76
N TRP A 202 0.48 -5.46 -12.29
CA TRP A 202 1.39 -4.32 -12.11
C TRP A 202 0.85 -3.05 -12.77
N GLY A 203 0.18 -3.16 -13.92
CA GLY A 203 -0.51 -2.06 -14.59
C GLY A 203 -1.59 -1.44 -13.71
N ILE A 204 -2.42 -2.27 -13.07
CA ILE A 204 -3.45 -1.82 -12.11
C ILE A 204 -2.81 -1.09 -10.91
N ARG A 205 -1.74 -1.65 -10.34
CA ARG A 205 -1.00 -0.99 -9.23
C ARG A 205 -0.41 0.34 -9.62
N MET A 206 0.22 0.42 -10.80
CA MET A 206 0.77 1.66 -11.33
C MET A 206 -0.32 2.70 -11.62
N PHE A 207 -1.49 2.25 -12.09
CA PHE A 207 -2.65 3.11 -12.26
C PHE A 207 -3.12 3.71 -10.93
N TYR A 208 -3.35 2.88 -9.89
CA TYR A 208 -3.76 3.38 -8.57
C TYR A 208 -2.70 4.27 -7.92
N PHE A 209 -1.41 3.92 -8.07
CA PHE A 209 -0.29 4.76 -7.63
C PHE A 209 -0.35 6.14 -8.30
N SER A 210 -0.51 6.17 -9.62
CA SER A 210 -0.55 7.42 -10.40
C SER A 210 -1.73 8.30 -9.99
N VAL A 211 -2.91 7.70 -9.85
CA VAL A 211 -4.13 8.40 -9.41
C VAL A 211 -3.94 8.97 -7.99
N ALA A 212 -3.36 8.19 -7.08
CA ALA A 212 -3.05 8.65 -5.72
C ALA A 212 -2.09 9.85 -5.71
N VAL A 213 -1.00 9.77 -6.47
CA VAL A 213 0.00 10.85 -6.60
C VAL A 213 -0.62 12.12 -7.20
N ILE A 214 -1.36 11.99 -8.30
CA ILE A 214 -2.02 13.13 -8.95
C ILE A 214 -3.00 13.79 -7.98
N THR A 215 -3.80 12.97 -7.27
CA THR A 215 -4.79 13.47 -6.31
C THR A 215 -4.13 14.21 -5.14
N ALA A 216 -3.06 13.63 -4.57
CA ALA A 216 -2.28 14.27 -3.51
C ALA A 216 -1.72 15.63 -3.96
N ILE A 217 -1.11 15.69 -5.15
CA ILE A 217 -0.51 16.92 -5.69
C ILE A 217 -1.59 17.97 -5.98
N ALA A 218 -2.72 17.57 -6.58
CA ALA A 218 -3.81 18.48 -6.90
C ALA A 218 -4.37 19.15 -5.63
N HIS A 219 -4.74 18.34 -4.64
CA HIS A 219 -5.30 18.82 -3.38
C HIS A 219 -4.25 19.56 -2.52
N TYR A 220 -2.98 19.18 -2.62
CA TYR A 220 -1.88 19.94 -2.02
C TYR A 220 -1.80 21.37 -2.56
N ARG A 221 -1.91 21.54 -3.88
CA ARG A 221 -1.94 22.88 -4.49
C ARG A 221 -3.16 23.68 -4.04
N GLU A 222 -4.31 23.04 -3.86
CA GLU A 222 -5.50 23.70 -3.30
C GLU A 222 -5.28 24.13 -1.85
N GLY A 223 -4.73 23.26 -1.00
CA GLY A 223 -4.37 23.59 0.37
C GLY A 223 -3.40 24.78 0.45
N LEU A 224 -2.41 24.84 -0.45
CA LEU A 224 -1.49 25.99 -0.54
C LEU A 224 -2.21 27.30 -0.87
N LYS A 225 -3.21 27.29 -1.77
CA LYS A 225 -3.96 28.51 -2.14
C LYS A 225 -4.72 29.12 -0.95
N ILE A 226 -5.06 28.31 0.05
CA ILE A 226 -5.75 28.77 1.25
C ILE A 226 -4.83 29.65 2.11
N VAL A 227 -3.52 29.37 2.11
CA VAL A 227 -2.59 29.97 3.07
C VAL A 227 -1.52 30.86 2.43
N VAL A 228 -1.26 30.69 1.14
CA VAL A 228 -0.43 31.59 0.34
C VAL A 228 -1.35 32.62 -0.31
N LYS A 229 -1.59 33.72 0.40
CA LYS A 229 -2.07 34.99 -0.17
C LYS A 229 -0.91 35.92 -0.44
#